data_AF-A0A0G1ZYL3-F1
#
_entry.id   AF-A0A0G1ZYL3-F1
#
_cell.length_a   1.000
_cell.length_b   1.000
_cell.length_c   1.000
_cell.angle_alpha   90.00
_cell.angle_beta   90.00
_cell.angle_gamma   90.00
#
_symmetry.space_group_name_H-M   'P 1'
#
loop_
_entity.id
_entity.type
_entity.pdbx_description
1 polymer ?
#
loop_
_entity_poly.entity_id
_entity_poly.type
_entity_poly.pdbx_seq_one_letter_code
_entity_poly.pdbx_strand_id
1 'polypeptide(L)' 'MKKENYKGKAASELIELVGKRREELRAMRFDIAGSRGKNTKAIRELRRDTARALTELSRLAPQQQGKQQAAH' A
#
# COMPACT_ATOMS: atom_id res chain seq x y z
N MET A 1 9.62 10.92 -6.13
CA MET A 1 10.19 11.05 -4.76
C MET A 1 11.23 9.96 -4.50
N LYS A 2 12.09 10.12 -3.47
CA LYS A 2 13.09 9.11 -3.02
C LYS A 2 12.36 7.79 -2.72
N LYS A 3 12.93 6.64 -3.12
CA LYS A 3 12.36 5.32 -2.79
C LYS A 3 12.46 5.12 -1.27
N GLU A 4 11.33 5.19 -0.58
CA GLU A 4 11.21 4.69 0.79
C GLU A 4 11.61 3.21 0.81
N ASN A 5 12.54 2.85 1.70
CA ASN A 5 12.92 1.47 1.92
C ASN A 5 12.02 0.89 3.02
N TYR A 6 11.27 -0.16 2.67
CA TYR A 6 10.35 -0.84 3.59
C TYR A 6 10.96 -2.09 4.23
N LYS A 7 12.20 -2.45 3.84
CA LYS A 7 12.93 -3.56 4.42
C LYS A 7 13.34 -3.24 5.87
N GLY A 8 13.13 -4.19 6.77
CA GLY A 8 13.49 -4.08 8.19
C GLY A 8 12.48 -3.31 9.05
N LYS A 9 11.38 -2.78 8.47
CA LYS A 9 10.27 -2.22 9.25
C LYS A 9 9.46 -3.34 9.90
N ALA A 10 8.90 -3.08 11.08
CA ALA A 10 8.05 -4.04 11.77
C ALA A 10 6.71 -4.22 11.02
N ALA A 11 6.07 -5.38 11.18
CA ALA A 11 4.79 -5.67 10.54
C ALA A 11 3.69 -4.65 10.94
N SER A 12 3.66 -4.25 12.21
CA SER A 12 2.74 -3.21 12.73
C SER A 12 2.94 -1.86 12.03
N GLU A 13 4.18 -1.42 11.89
CA GLU A 13 4.53 -0.17 11.20
C GLU A 13 4.12 -0.20 9.72
N LEU A 14 4.30 -1.33 9.04
CA LEU A 14 3.87 -1.50 7.66
C LEU A 14 2.35 -1.47 7.52
N ILE A 15 1.62 -2.07 8.47
CA ILE A 15 0.15 -2.04 8.49
C ILE A 15 -0.36 -0.61 8.69
N GLU A 16 0.18 0.13 9.66
CA GLU A 16 -0.19 1.52 9.91
C GLU A 16 0.12 2.40 8.69
N LEU A 17 1.29 2.21 8.07
CA LEU A 17 1.67 2.94 6.88
C LEU A 17 0.69 2.67 5.72
N VAL A 18 0.32 1.41 5.49
CA VAL A 18 -0.67 1.04 4.47
C VAL A 18 -2.01 1.71 4.75
N GLY A 19 -2.45 1.76 6.01
CA GLY A 19 -3.67 2.47 6.42
C GLY A 19 -3.63 3.95 6.05
N LYS A 20 -2.56 4.65 6.45
CA LYS A 20 -2.35 6.08 6.15
C LYS A 20 -2.36 6.35 4.64
N ARG A 21 -1.62 5.55 3.86
CA ARG A 21 -1.52 5.72 2.40
C ARG A 21 -2.82 5.42 1.66
N ARG A 22 -3.66 4.51 2.15
CA ARG A 22 -4.99 4.25 1.60
C ARG A 22 -5.93 5.43 1.81
N GLU A 23 -5.88 6.06 2.98
CA GLU A 23 -6.71 7.23 3.29
C GLU A 23 -6.26 8.46 2.48
N GLU A 24 -4.96 8.68 2.36
CA GLU A 24 -4.40 9.74 1.49
C GLU A 24 -4.81 9.53 0.02
N LEU A 25 -4.79 8.28 -0.46
CA LEU A 25 -5.29 7.94 -1.79
C LEU A 25 -6.80 8.20 -1.94
N ARG A 26 -7.59 7.97 -0.89
CA ARG A 26 -9.02 8.26 -0.87
C ARG A 26 -9.27 9.76 -0.96
N ALA A 27 -8.62 10.56 -0.12
CA ALA A 27 -8.71 12.02 -0.14
C ALA A 27 -8.38 12.59 -1.53
N MET A 28 -7.23 12.21 -2.10
CA MET A 28 -6.84 12.67 -3.45
C MET A 28 -7.85 12.31 -4.54
N ARG A 29 -8.53 11.16 -4.43
CA ARG A 29 -9.57 10.77 -5.41
C ARG A 29 -10.78 11.68 -5.33
N PHE A 30 -11.15 12.14 -4.13
CA PHE A 30 -12.23 13.10 -3.95
C PHE A 30 -11.79 14.51 -4.37
N ASP A 31 -10.59 14.95 -4.03
CA ASP A 31 -10.07 16.29 -4.38
C ASP A 31 -9.92 16.50 -5.91
N ILE A 32 -9.66 15.42 -6.64
CA ILE A 32 -9.54 15.45 -8.10
C ILE A 32 -10.91 15.45 -8.79
N ALA A 33 -11.97 15.03 -8.11
CA ALA A 33 -13.33 15.10 -8.62
C ALA A 33 -13.80 16.58 -8.64
N GLY A 34 -13.48 17.30 -9.72
CA GLY A 34 -13.93 18.68 -9.96
C GLY A 34 -12.83 19.72 -10.15
N SER A 35 -11.55 19.38 -9.91
CA SER A 35 -10.43 20.34 -10.05
C SER A 35 -9.69 20.22 -11.40
N ARG A 36 -9.29 21.36 -11.97
CA ARG A 36 -8.55 21.47 -13.24
C ARG A 36 -7.08 20.98 -13.11
N GLY A 37 -6.53 21.01 -11.89
CA GLY A 37 -5.16 20.58 -11.58
C GLY A 37 -5.09 19.15 -11.06
N LYS A 38 -4.96 18.17 -11.97
CA LYS A 38 -4.88 16.75 -11.59
C LYS A 38 -3.45 16.38 -11.22
N ASN A 39 -3.12 16.24 -9.93
CA ASN A 39 -1.83 15.66 -9.51
C ASN A 39 -1.84 14.12 -9.66
N THR A 40 -2.01 13.63 -10.89
CA THR A 40 -2.08 12.21 -11.24
C THR A 40 -0.79 11.45 -10.91
N LYS A 41 0.35 12.18 -10.90
CA LYS A 41 1.65 11.63 -10.51
C LYS A 41 1.65 11.24 -9.04
N ALA A 42 1.12 12.06 -8.15
CA ALA A 42 1.03 11.75 -6.72
C ALA A 42 0.20 10.48 -6.47
N ILE A 43 -0.96 10.34 -7.13
CA ILE A 43 -1.76 9.10 -7.06
C ILE A 43 -0.93 7.87 -7.44
N ARG A 44 -0.22 7.95 -8.57
CA ARG A 44 0.59 6.83 -9.06
C ARG A 44 1.71 6.48 -8.08
N GLU A 45 2.35 7.47 -7.49
CA GLU A 45 3.41 7.29 -6.49
C GLU A 45 2.84 6.65 -5.22
N LEU A 46 1.72 7.13 -4.70
CA LEU A 46 1.02 6.56 -3.54
C LEU A 46 0.58 5.11 -3.73
N ARG A 47 0.06 4.76 -4.90
CA ARG A 47 -0.27 3.37 -5.25
C ARG A 47 0.97 2.47 -5.24
N ARG A 48 2.09 2.95 -5.78
CA ARG A 48 3.36 2.20 -5.81
C ARG A 48 3.93 2.01 -4.41
N ASP A 49 3.88 3.03 -3.58
CA ASP A 49 4.36 2.95 -2.19
C ASP A 49 3.52 1.98 -1.36
N THR A 50 2.20 2.07 -1.49
CA THR A 50 1.27 1.12 -0.84
C THR A 50 1.57 -0.33 -1.28
N ALA A 51 1.78 -0.57 -2.58
CA ALA A 51 2.09 -1.90 -3.09
C ALA A 51 3.40 -2.45 -2.52
N ARG A 52 4.45 -1.63 -2.41
CA ARG A 52 5.74 -2.04 -1.84
C ARG A 52 5.62 -2.39 -0.35
N ALA A 53 4.89 -1.59 0.42
CA ALA A 53 4.66 -1.88 1.84
C ALA A 53 3.89 -3.20 2.02
N LEU A 54 2.88 -3.46 1.18
CA LEU A 54 2.16 -4.74 1.16
C LEU A 54 3.05 -5.92 0.75
N THR A 55 3.97 -5.73 -0.22
CA THR A 55 4.93 -6.78 -0.59
C THR A 55 5.83 -7.14 0.58
N GLU A 56 6.38 -6.17 1.31
CA GLU A 56 7.21 -6.48 2.48
C GLU A 56 6.39 -7.13 3.60
N LEU A 57 5.17 -6.65 3.86
CA LEU A 57 4.27 -7.28 4.83
C LEU A 57 3.98 -8.74 4.46
N SER A 58 3.77 -9.03 3.17
CA SER A 58 3.59 -10.39 2.67
C SER A 58 4.85 -11.26 2.77
N ARG A 59 6.05 -10.68 2.83
CA ARG A 59 7.28 -11.44 3.11
C ARG A 59 7.42 -11.77 4.59
N LEU A 60 6.98 -10.85 5.47
CA LEU A 60 6.99 -11.04 6.92
C LEU A 60 5.93 -12.03 7.38
N ALA A 61 4.78 -12.07 6.70
CA ALA A 61 3.76 -13.09 6.94
C ALA A 61 4.17 -14.38 6.22
N PRO A 62 4.59 -15.46 6.92
CA PRO A 62 4.81 -16.73 6.27
C PRO A 62 3.50 -17.20 5.62
N GLN A 63 3.59 -17.53 4.33
CA GLN A 63 2.52 -18.00 3.45
C GLN A 63 1.62 -19.06 4.12
N GLN A 64 0.44 -18.66 4.62
CA GLN A 64 -0.59 -19.60 5.10
C GLN A 64 -1.58 -20.01 4.00
N GLN A 65 -1.23 -19.91 2.72
CA GLN A 65 -2.16 -20.11 1.60
C GLN A 65 -2.09 -21.49 0.91
N GLY A 66 -1.27 -22.42 1.42
CA GLY A 66 -1.23 -23.81 0.93
C GLY A 66 -2.16 -24.82 1.64
N LYS A 67 -2.86 -24.44 2.72
CA LYS A 67 -3.53 -25.41 3.61
C LYS A 67 -5.06 -25.52 3.50
N GLN A 68 -5.72 -24.72 2.67
CA GLN A 68 -7.19 -24.72 2.59
C GLN A 68 -7.78 -25.34 1.32
N GLN A 69 -6.97 -25.89 0.40
CA GLN A 69 -7.45 -26.49 -0.86
C GLN A 69 -7.19 -27.99 -0.99
N ALA A 70 -6.85 -28.70 0.10
CA ALA A 70 -6.63 -30.15 0.11
C ALA A 70 -7.58 -30.90 1.07
N ALA A 71 -8.81 -30.42 1.20
CA ALA A 71 -9.86 -31.11 1.92
C ALA A 71 -11.18 -30.89 1.17
N HIS A 72 -11.38 -31.64 0.09
CA HIS A 72 -12.66 -32.18 -0.38
C HIS A 72 -12.39 -33.23 -1.45
#